data_AF-A0A960K2R7-F1
#
_entry.id   AF-A0A960K2R7-F1
#
_cell.length_a   1.000
_cell.length_b   1.000
_cell.length_c   1.000
_cell.angle_alpha   90.00
_cell.angle_beta   90.00
_cell.angle_gamma   90.00
#
_symmetry.space_group_name_H-M   'P 1'
#
loop_
_entity.id
_entity.type
_entity.pdbx_description
1 polymer ?
#
loop_
_entity_poly.entity_id
_entity_poly.type
_entity_poly.pdbx_seq_one_letter_code
_entity_poly.pdbx_strand_id
1 'polypeptide(L)'
;MALNRIVITEKPRKGKETKTRSFSQDLVGYLACEALFEGGAETWAPLWLSYVGSPQEAKAFTANLRSGARAVVHSATLQLPRSAGYRFLTRPLPGRAVATVAYLPAFLDLDPATPFCDDVSFLFVVPRWWIDAREEELSATFGDEAREAACASLFAAYVDRRSPFPVLPDPRFHLRLYRAAQEEPWCCGREDLSLPGAALVDPALLEALLVVRVDHEAFADFLSGVVRTYYREEISHGPSRFSDDRWLLPHTAPIVEQLSFAFGVA
;
A
#
# COMPACT_ATOMS: atom_id res chain seq x y z
N MET A 1 0.38 5.14 -24.42
CA MET A 1 -0.78 4.38 -23.91
C MET A 1 -1.89 5.37 -23.60
N ALA A 2 -3.14 5.14 -24.02
CA ALA A 2 -4.25 5.98 -23.59
C ALA A 2 -4.52 5.69 -22.11
N LEU A 3 -4.42 6.71 -21.26
CA LEU A 3 -4.77 6.58 -19.85
C LEU A 3 -6.29 6.46 -19.71
N ASN A 4 -6.73 5.68 -18.73
CA ASN A 4 -8.14 5.61 -18.38
C ASN A 4 -8.60 6.95 -17.81
N ARG A 5 -9.89 7.26 -17.86
CA ARG A 5 -10.45 8.49 -17.26
C ARG A 5 -11.25 8.19 -16.02
N ILE A 6 -11.08 9.05 -15.01
CA ILE A 6 -11.91 9.08 -13.80
C ILE A 6 -12.76 10.35 -13.82
N VAL A 7 -14.07 10.21 -13.58
CA VAL A 7 -15.04 11.30 -13.79
C VAL A 7 -15.95 11.48 -12.58
N ILE A 8 -16.09 12.71 -12.09
CA ILE A 8 -17.07 13.10 -11.07
C ILE A 8 -18.17 13.90 -11.77
N THR A 9 -19.41 13.44 -11.64
CA THR A 9 -20.60 14.15 -12.14
C THR A 9 -21.41 14.67 -10.97
N GLU A 10 -21.50 16.00 -10.82
CA GLU A 10 -22.36 16.62 -9.82
C GLU A 10 -23.79 16.72 -10.37
N LYS A 11 -24.74 16.00 -9.76
CA LYS A 11 -26.16 16.17 -10.09
C LYS A 11 -26.66 17.53 -9.61
N PRO A 12 -27.51 18.23 -10.39
CA PRO A 12 -28.09 19.50 -9.96
C PRO A 12 -28.92 19.32 -8.68
N ARG A 13 -28.87 20.32 -7.78
CA ARG A 13 -29.73 20.35 -6.60
C ARG A 13 -31.18 20.49 -7.03
N LYS A 14 -32.07 19.69 -6.43
CA LYS A 14 -33.51 19.64 -6.72
C LYS A 14 -34.10 21.07 -6.68
N GLY A 15 -34.68 21.54 -7.79
CA GLY A 15 -35.34 22.85 -7.89
C GLY A 15 -34.54 23.99 -8.51
N LYS A 16 -33.31 23.77 -9.01
CA LYS A 16 -32.59 24.76 -9.84
C LYS A 16 -32.13 24.12 -11.14
N GLU A 17 -32.50 24.70 -12.29
CA GLU A 17 -31.93 24.41 -13.62
C GLU A 17 -30.46 24.85 -13.68
N THR A 18 -29.60 24.20 -12.91
CA THR A 18 -28.17 24.48 -12.92
C THR A 18 -27.50 23.48 -13.86
N LYS A 19 -26.65 23.97 -14.77
CA LYS A 19 -25.83 23.14 -15.66
C LYS A 19 -25.08 22.08 -14.83
N THR A 20 -25.21 20.81 -15.22
CA THR A 20 -24.41 19.70 -14.69
C THR A 20 -22.93 20.03 -14.89
N ARG A 21 -22.16 20.03 -13.80
CA ARG A 21 -20.71 20.18 -13.85
C ARG A 21 -20.08 18.80 -13.81
N SER A 22 -19.12 18.58 -14.70
CA SER A 22 -18.33 17.35 -14.76
C SER A 22 -16.86 17.70 -14.57
N PHE A 23 -16.17 16.94 -13.74
CA PHE A 23 -14.74 17.04 -13.51
C PHE A 23 -14.12 15.70 -13.88
N SER A 24 -13.07 15.71 -14.71
CA SER A 24 -12.40 14.50 -15.15
C SER A 24 -10.89 14.64 -15.05
N GLN A 25 -10.21 13.53 -14.77
CA GLN A 25 -8.75 13.43 -14.74
C GLN A 25 -8.32 12.15 -15.46
N ASP A 26 -7.05 12.10 -15.86
CA ASP A 26 -6.46 10.89 -16.41
C ASP A 26 -6.03 10.02 -15.23
N LEU A 27 -6.69 8.87 -15.10
CA LEU A 27 -6.44 7.88 -14.06
C LEU A 27 -5.14 7.15 -14.36
N VAL A 28 -4.23 7.21 -13.39
CA VAL A 28 -2.97 6.46 -13.43
C VAL A 28 -3.18 5.09 -12.82
N GLY A 29 -3.85 5.03 -11.66
CA GLY A 29 -4.22 3.76 -11.06
C GLY A 29 -4.94 3.89 -9.73
N TYR A 30 -5.46 2.77 -9.22
CA TYR A 30 -6.00 2.68 -7.87
C TYR A 30 -5.93 1.26 -7.35
N LEU A 31 -5.91 1.12 -6.03
CA LEU A 31 -6.08 -0.11 -5.27
C LEU A 31 -7.30 0.08 -4.38
N ALA A 32 -8.29 -0.79 -4.51
CA ALA A 32 -9.42 -0.86 -3.58
C ALA A 32 -9.49 -2.26 -2.96
N CYS A 33 -9.94 -2.37 -1.72
CA CYS A 33 -10.11 -3.65 -1.04
C CYS A 33 -11.46 -3.63 -0.32
N GLU A 34 -12.42 -4.40 -0.80
CA GLU A 34 -13.76 -4.47 -0.21
C GLU A 34 -13.72 -5.03 1.22
N ALA A 35 -12.88 -6.03 1.47
CA ALA A 35 -12.74 -6.68 2.78
C ALA A 35 -12.33 -5.73 3.92
N LEU A 36 -11.82 -4.54 3.60
CA LEU A 36 -11.38 -3.53 4.58
C LEU A 36 -12.42 -2.44 4.85
N PHE A 37 -13.55 -2.41 4.12
CA PHE A 37 -14.63 -1.46 4.36
C PHE A 37 -15.98 -2.15 4.51
N GLU A 38 -16.72 -1.75 5.54
CA GLU A 38 -18.13 -2.08 5.66
C GLU A 38 -18.93 -1.23 4.64
N GLY A 39 -19.03 -1.70 3.41
CA GLY A 39 -19.69 -0.99 2.31
C GLY A 39 -20.41 -1.93 1.35
N GLY A 40 -21.53 -1.50 0.79
CA GLY A 40 -22.28 -2.28 -0.21
C GLY A 40 -21.57 -2.33 -1.57
N ALA A 41 -21.83 -3.39 -2.33
CA ALA A 41 -21.17 -3.76 -3.59
C ALA A 41 -21.10 -2.70 -4.71
N GLU A 42 -21.85 -1.59 -4.61
CA GLU A 42 -21.93 -0.57 -5.67
C GLU A 42 -20.89 0.55 -5.57
N THR A 43 -20.24 0.73 -4.42
CA THR A 43 -19.29 1.85 -4.23
C THR A 43 -18.05 1.43 -3.46
N TRP A 44 -16.89 1.71 -4.05
CA TRP A 44 -15.59 1.23 -3.61
C TRP A 44 -14.81 2.35 -2.93
N ALA A 45 -14.23 2.06 -1.78
CA ALA A 45 -13.28 2.94 -1.12
C ALA A 45 -11.84 2.51 -1.48
N PRO A 46 -11.13 3.30 -2.31
CA PRO A 46 -9.77 2.94 -2.70
C PRO A 46 -8.79 3.16 -1.54
N LEU A 47 -7.95 2.19 -1.21
CA LEU A 47 -6.84 2.37 -0.27
C LEU A 47 -5.78 3.33 -0.83
N TRP A 48 -5.63 3.32 -2.15
CA TRP A 48 -4.72 4.18 -2.91
C TRP A 48 -5.35 4.55 -4.25
N LEU A 49 -5.20 5.78 -4.69
CA LEU A 49 -5.71 6.31 -5.95
C LEU A 49 -4.73 7.37 -6.49
N SER A 50 -4.30 7.24 -7.73
CA SER A 50 -3.43 8.20 -8.42
C SER A 50 -4.03 8.65 -9.74
N TYR A 51 -4.01 9.95 -9.97
CA TYR A 51 -4.48 10.57 -11.21
C TYR A 51 -3.62 11.77 -11.59
N VAL A 52 -3.64 12.11 -12.87
CA VAL A 52 -2.89 13.22 -13.47
C VAL A 52 -3.85 14.14 -14.22
N GLY A 53 -3.53 15.44 -14.19
CA GLY A 53 -4.20 16.43 -15.01
C GLY A 53 -3.59 17.81 -14.85
N SER A 54 -4.26 18.83 -15.38
CA SER A 54 -3.81 20.21 -15.20
C SER A 54 -3.96 20.65 -13.73
N PRO A 55 -3.11 21.56 -13.21
CA PRO A 55 -3.18 22.01 -11.83
C PRO A 55 -4.55 22.56 -11.43
N GLN A 56 -5.23 23.25 -12.36
CA GLN A 56 -6.53 23.85 -12.11
C GLN A 56 -7.64 22.79 -12.01
N GLU A 57 -7.66 21.82 -12.95
CA GLU A 57 -8.66 20.75 -12.96
C GLU A 57 -8.42 19.77 -11.79
N ALA A 58 -7.17 19.39 -11.55
CA ALA A 58 -6.78 18.51 -10.45
C ALA A 58 -7.20 19.10 -9.09
N LYS A 59 -7.04 20.42 -8.89
CA LYS A 59 -7.48 21.11 -7.67
C LYS A 59 -8.99 20.98 -7.46
N ALA A 60 -9.79 21.23 -8.50
CA ALA A 60 -11.25 21.14 -8.42
C ALA A 60 -11.71 19.69 -8.21
N PHE A 61 -11.12 18.74 -8.93
CA PHE A 61 -11.39 17.32 -8.80
C PHE A 61 -11.03 16.79 -7.40
N THR A 62 -9.85 17.15 -6.88
CA THR A 62 -9.39 16.80 -5.52
C THR A 62 -10.35 17.33 -4.45
N ALA A 63 -10.81 18.58 -4.59
CA ALA A 63 -11.76 19.17 -3.64
C ALA A 63 -13.09 18.40 -3.61
N ASN A 64 -13.59 17.98 -4.78
CA ASN A 64 -14.78 17.15 -4.89
C ASN A 64 -14.57 15.77 -4.26
N LEU A 65 -13.46 15.09 -4.55
CA LEU A 65 -13.11 13.82 -3.92
C LEU A 65 -13.03 13.91 -2.39
N ARG A 66 -12.36 14.94 -1.86
CA ARG A 66 -12.29 15.20 -0.40
C ARG A 66 -13.66 15.44 0.22
N SER A 67 -14.58 16.02 -0.54
CA SER A 67 -15.98 16.17 -0.12
C SER A 67 -16.78 14.87 -0.22
N GLY A 68 -16.16 13.73 -0.52
CA GLY A 68 -16.84 12.44 -0.64
C GLY A 68 -17.73 12.34 -1.88
N ALA A 69 -17.45 13.13 -2.92
CA ALA A 69 -18.11 12.96 -4.21
C ALA A 69 -17.75 11.59 -4.81
N ARG A 70 -18.70 11.00 -5.54
CA ARG A 70 -18.51 9.73 -6.24
C ARG A 70 -17.83 9.96 -7.58
N ALA A 71 -16.79 9.20 -7.84
CA ALA A 71 -16.05 9.21 -9.08
C ALA A 71 -16.29 7.90 -9.82
N VAL A 72 -16.55 7.95 -11.12
CA VAL A 72 -16.80 6.78 -11.96
C VAL A 72 -15.53 6.47 -12.74
N VAL A 73 -15.13 5.20 -12.70
CA VAL A 73 -14.03 4.61 -13.49
C VAL A 73 -14.60 3.37 -14.16
N HIS A 74 -14.72 3.38 -15.49
CA HIS A 74 -15.39 2.30 -16.23
C HIS A 74 -16.80 2.03 -15.67
N SER A 75 -17.05 0.83 -15.14
CA SER A 75 -18.28 0.42 -14.46
C SER A 75 -18.23 0.57 -12.93
N ALA A 76 -17.06 0.89 -12.35
CA ALA A 76 -16.86 1.03 -10.92
C ALA A 76 -17.12 2.45 -10.45
N THR A 77 -17.73 2.59 -9.27
CA THR A 77 -17.89 3.87 -8.59
C THR A 77 -16.96 3.91 -7.39
N LEU A 78 -16.00 4.83 -7.40
CA LEU A 78 -15.08 5.10 -6.30
C LEU A 78 -15.64 6.24 -5.42
N GLN A 79 -15.47 6.12 -4.11
CA GLN A 79 -15.80 7.19 -3.16
C GLN A 79 -14.80 7.17 -2.01
N LEU A 80 -14.33 8.33 -1.58
CA LEU A 80 -13.46 8.44 -0.41
C LEU A 80 -14.31 8.84 0.80
N PRO A 81 -14.51 7.96 1.80
CA PRO A 81 -15.21 8.33 3.03
C PRO A 81 -14.51 9.50 3.74
N ARG A 82 -15.28 10.54 4.09
CA ARG A 82 -14.74 11.75 4.75
C ARG A 82 -14.12 11.44 6.11
N SER A 83 -14.65 10.44 6.81
CA SER A 83 -14.20 10.02 8.14
C SER A 83 -12.95 9.14 8.13
N ALA A 84 -12.55 8.59 6.97
CA ALA A 84 -11.46 7.62 6.92
C ALA A 84 -10.05 8.25 6.97
N GLY A 85 -9.94 9.58 6.94
CA GLY A 85 -8.65 10.27 7.15
C GLY A 85 -7.67 10.18 5.99
N TYR A 86 -8.16 10.16 4.74
CA TYR A 86 -7.33 10.15 3.54
C TYR A 86 -6.32 11.31 3.50
N ARG A 87 -5.09 10.98 3.11
CA ARG A 87 -4.06 11.96 2.78
C ARG A 87 -3.94 12.13 1.28
N PHE A 88 -3.53 13.34 0.89
CA PHE A 88 -3.37 13.72 -0.50
C PHE A 88 -1.97 14.30 -0.71
N LEU A 89 -1.29 13.78 -1.71
CA LEU A 89 0.05 14.21 -2.10
C LEU A 89 -0.03 14.66 -3.56
N THR A 90 0.43 15.86 -3.85
CA THR A 90 0.45 16.40 -5.21
C THR A 90 1.88 16.75 -5.58
N ARG A 91 2.34 16.24 -6.73
CA ARG A 91 3.67 16.54 -7.28
C ARG A 91 3.54 17.14 -8.69
N PRO A 92 4.28 18.22 -9.00
CA PRO A 92 4.34 18.73 -10.35
C PRO A 92 5.08 17.75 -11.26
N LEU A 93 4.61 17.62 -12.50
CA LEU A 93 5.24 16.85 -13.57
C LEU A 93 5.77 17.79 -14.66
N PRO A 94 6.71 17.34 -15.50
CA PRO A 94 7.06 18.03 -16.74
C PRO A 94 5.81 18.35 -17.57
N GLY A 95 5.81 19.47 -18.29
CA GLY A 95 4.67 19.83 -19.16
C GLY A 95 3.48 20.50 -18.45
N ARG A 96 3.67 21.07 -17.25
CA ARG A 96 2.63 21.75 -16.45
C ARG A 96 1.49 20.84 -15.98
N ALA A 97 1.67 19.53 -15.95
CA ALA A 97 0.73 18.61 -15.32
C ALA A 97 1.07 18.43 -13.82
N VAL A 98 0.13 17.87 -13.06
CA VAL A 98 0.36 17.43 -11.68
C VAL A 98 -0.13 16.00 -11.52
N ALA A 99 0.64 15.18 -10.81
CA ALA A 99 0.19 13.91 -10.28
C ALA A 99 -0.35 14.12 -8.87
N THR A 100 -1.54 13.58 -8.60
CA THR A 100 -2.13 13.59 -7.25
C THR A 100 -2.42 12.16 -6.82
N VAL A 101 -1.91 11.81 -5.64
CA VAL A 101 -2.15 10.54 -4.96
C VAL A 101 -3.05 10.81 -3.77
N ALA A 102 -4.16 10.09 -3.66
CA ALA A 102 -4.98 9.97 -2.48
C ALA A 102 -4.79 8.59 -1.88
N TYR A 103 -4.54 8.48 -0.59
CA TYR A 103 -4.29 7.20 0.04
C TYR A 103 -4.70 7.18 1.51
N LEU A 104 -4.87 5.98 2.08
CA LEU A 104 -5.22 5.78 3.48
C LEU A 104 -3.99 5.45 4.34
N PRO A 105 -3.57 6.37 5.23
CA PRO A 105 -2.43 6.15 6.13
C PRO A 105 -2.58 4.89 6.98
N ALA A 106 -3.81 4.62 7.43
CA ALA A 106 -4.10 3.48 8.28
C ALA A 106 -3.66 2.14 7.67
N PHE A 107 -3.54 2.02 6.34
CA PHE A 107 -3.11 0.77 5.69
C PHE A 107 -1.73 0.85 5.02
N LEU A 108 -1.29 2.05 4.63
CA LEU A 108 -0.09 2.22 3.79
C LEU A 108 1.08 2.86 4.54
N ASP A 109 0.84 3.68 5.58
CA ASP A 109 1.93 4.25 6.36
C ASP A 109 2.60 3.16 7.20
N LEU A 110 3.94 3.21 7.31
CA LEU A 110 4.67 2.34 8.22
C LEU A 110 4.27 2.62 9.68
N ASP A 111 4.16 3.90 10.03
CA ASP A 111 3.75 4.40 11.34
C ASP A 111 2.37 5.05 11.24
N PRO A 112 1.26 4.28 11.32
CA PRO A 112 -0.08 4.87 11.33
C PRO A 112 -0.24 5.72 12.59
N ALA A 113 -0.77 6.94 12.45
CA ALA A 113 -1.00 7.86 13.58
C ALA A 113 -2.12 7.41 14.54
N THR A 114 -2.81 6.31 14.23
CA THR A 114 -3.91 5.73 15.00
C THR A 114 -3.36 4.84 16.10
N PRO A 115 -3.98 4.81 17.31
CA PRO A 115 -3.65 3.79 18.31
C PRO A 115 -3.73 2.39 17.72
N PHE A 116 -2.96 1.45 18.29
CA PHE A 116 -3.04 0.03 17.95
C PHE A 116 -4.52 -0.39 17.92
N CYS A 117 -4.97 -0.88 16.75
CA CYS A 117 -6.24 -1.55 16.62
C CYS A 117 -6.18 -2.89 17.35
N ASP A 118 -7.31 -3.58 17.50
CA ASP A 118 -7.34 -4.95 18.02
C ASP A 118 -6.78 -5.98 17.01
N ASP A 119 -6.40 -5.53 15.80
CA ASP A 119 -5.82 -6.32 14.72
C ASP A 119 -4.51 -5.74 14.18
N VAL A 120 -3.63 -6.63 13.69
CA VAL A 120 -2.53 -6.27 12.80
C VAL A 120 -3.08 -6.23 11.38
N SER A 121 -3.34 -5.03 10.89
CA SER A 121 -3.88 -4.82 9.54
C SER A 121 -3.03 -3.85 8.73
N PHE A 122 -2.65 -4.22 7.50
CA PHE A 122 -1.96 -3.33 6.56
C PHE A 122 -2.04 -3.84 5.12
N LEU A 123 -1.85 -2.91 4.19
CA LEU A 123 -1.66 -3.21 2.79
C LEU A 123 -0.16 -3.14 2.48
N PHE A 124 0.44 -4.31 2.24
CA PHE A 124 1.84 -4.41 1.89
C PHE A 124 2.01 -4.22 0.37
N VAL A 125 2.39 -3.02 -0.04
CA VAL A 125 2.61 -2.66 -1.45
C VAL A 125 4.07 -2.32 -1.64
N VAL A 126 4.77 -3.12 -2.44
CA VAL A 126 6.19 -2.92 -2.66
C VAL A 126 6.46 -2.51 -4.10
N PRO A 127 6.94 -1.28 -4.35
CA PRO A 127 7.26 -0.84 -5.69
C PRO A 127 8.55 -1.52 -6.19
N ARG A 128 8.57 -1.93 -7.46
CA ARG A 128 9.72 -2.64 -8.03
C ARG A 128 11.02 -1.87 -7.94
N TRP A 129 11.00 -0.57 -8.23
CA TRP A 129 12.20 0.27 -8.21
C TRP A 129 12.89 0.25 -6.84
N TRP A 130 12.11 0.13 -5.75
CA TRP A 130 12.68 0.08 -4.40
C TRP A 130 13.36 -1.26 -4.17
N ILE A 131 12.74 -2.35 -4.63
CA ILE A 131 13.32 -3.69 -4.56
C ILE A 131 14.57 -3.80 -5.40
N ASP A 132 14.57 -3.30 -6.63
CA ASP A 132 15.76 -3.31 -7.50
C ASP A 132 16.95 -2.62 -6.80
N ALA A 133 16.68 -1.49 -6.12
CA ALA A 133 17.69 -0.76 -5.36
C ALA A 133 18.14 -1.46 -4.06
N ARG A 134 17.31 -2.34 -3.47
CA ARG A 134 17.67 -3.11 -2.26
C ARG A 134 18.34 -4.44 -2.59
N GLU A 135 17.95 -5.07 -3.69
CA GLU A 135 18.49 -6.35 -4.15
C GLU A 135 19.99 -6.27 -4.35
N GLU A 136 20.49 -5.21 -5.00
CA GLU A 136 21.93 -4.98 -5.19
C GLU A 136 22.69 -4.95 -3.85
N GLU A 137 22.13 -4.30 -2.82
CA GLU A 137 22.74 -4.20 -1.49
C GLU A 137 22.75 -5.55 -0.75
N LEU A 138 21.71 -6.37 -0.94
CA LEU A 138 21.53 -7.65 -0.22
C LEU A 138 22.16 -8.85 -0.95
N SER A 139 22.51 -8.69 -2.23
CA SER A 139 23.05 -9.75 -3.10
C SER A 139 24.24 -10.48 -2.48
N ALA A 140 25.14 -9.77 -1.80
CA ALA A 140 26.33 -10.37 -1.19
C ALA A 140 26.02 -11.31 -0.02
N THR A 141 24.87 -11.13 0.65
CA THR A 141 24.49 -11.92 1.84
C THR A 141 23.49 -13.03 1.49
N PHE A 142 22.57 -12.74 0.56
CA PHE A 142 21.42 -13.59 0.25
C PHE A 142 21.48 -14.26 -1.12
N GLY A 143 22.41 -13.85 -2.00
CA GLY A 143 22.50 -14.39 -3.36
C GLY A 143 21.17 -14.28 -4.09
N ASP A 144 20.68 -15.40 -4.59
CA ASP A 144 19.42 -15.49 -5.35
C ASP A 144 18.18 -15.11 -4.52
N GLU A 145 18.26 -15.14 -3.18
CA GLU A 145 17.16 -14.75 -2.29
C GLU A 145 17.14 -13.24 -1.98
N ALA A 146 18.09 -12.44 -2.49
CA ALA A 146 18.25 -11.03 -2.11
C ALA A 146 17.00 -10.18 -2.36
N ARG A 147 16.31 -10.45 -3.48
CA ARG A 147 15.07 -9.76 -3.85
C ARG A 147 13.94 -10.03 -2.86
N GLU A 148 13.77 -11.29 -2.46
CA GLU A 148 12.78 -11.70 -1.47
C GLU A 148 13.15 -11.21 -0.06
N ALA A 149 14.44 -11.23 0.29
CA ALA A 149 14.95 -10.69 1.56
C ALA A 149 14.69 -9.17 1.69
N ALA A 150 14.72 -8.43 0.59
CA ALA A 150 14.32 -7.02 0.56
C ALA A 150 12.82 -6.84 0.88
N CYS A 151 11.95 -7.61 0.23
CA CYS A 151 10.52 -7.65 0.56
C CYS A 151 10.30 -8.00 2.03
N ALA A 152 10.94 -9.07 2.50
CA ALA A 152 10.81 -9.56 3.86
C ALA A 152 11.25 -8.53 4.91
N SER A 153 12.32 -7.78 4.64
CA SER A 153 12.79 -6.72 5.54
C SER A 153 11.79 -5.57 5.66
N LEU A 154 11.14 -5.19 4.55
CA LEU A 154 10.06 -4.19 4.60
C LEU A 154 8.83 -4.74 5.31
N PHE A 155 8.46 -5.99 5.05
CA PHE A 155 7.33 -6.66 5.72
C PHE A 155 7.51 -6.71 7.23
N ALA A 156 8.70 -7.12 7.68
CA ALA A 156 9.09 -7.14 9.08
C ALA A 156 8.94 -5.76 9.74
N ALA A 157 9.29 -4.68 9.03
CA ALA A 157 9.09 -3.32 9.54
C ALA A 157 7.60 -2.95 9.66
N TYR A 158 6.74 -3.34 8.70
CA TYR A 158 5.30 -3.15 8.82
C TYR A 158 4.74 -3.89 10.04
N VAL A 159 5.15 -5.14 10.23
CA VAL A 159 4.78 -5.93 11.41
C VAL A 159 5.23 -5.24 12.69
N ASP A 160 6.51 -4.90 12.81
CA ASP A 160 7.10 -4.32 14.02
C ASP A 160 6.42 -3.01 14.45
N ARG A 161 6.02 -2.17 13.49
CA ARG A 161 5.33 -0.90 13.79
C ARG A 161 3.84 -1.04 14.07
N ARG A 162 3.23 -2.16 13.68
CA ARG A 162 1.77 -2.39 13.78
C ARG A 162 1.38 -3.46 14.78
N SER A 163 2.37 -4.09 15.40
CA SER A 163 2.23 -5.13 16.39
C SER A 163 2.88 -4.66 17.70
N PRO A 164 2.31 -5.00 18.87
CA PRO A 164 3.00 -4.80 20.14
C PRO A 164 4.15 -5.80 20.36
N PHE A 165 4.27 -6.81 19.50
CA PHE A 165 5.27 -7.86 19.61
C PHE A 165 6.55 -7.48 18.85
N PRO A 166 7.70 -7.42 19.55
CA PRO A 166 8.96 -7.03 18.92
C PRO A 166 9.38 -8.06 17.87
N VAL A 167 9.80 -7.57 16.70
CA VAL A 167 10.38 -8.40 15.65
C VAL A 167 11.88 -8.50 15.87
N LEU A 168 12.43 -9.73 15.79
CA LEU A 168 13.87 -9.93 15.88
C LEU A 168 14.56 -9.23 14.69
N PRO A 169 15.54 -8.33 14.90
CA PRO A 169 16.19 -7.58 13.83
C PRO A 169 17.24 -8.43 13.10
N ASP A 170 16.83 -9.61 12.62
CA ASP A 170 17.65 -10.53 11.85
C ASP A 170 17.07 -10.70 10.43
N PRO A 171 17.80 -10.34 9.37
CA PRO A 171 17.34 -10.49 7.99
C PRO A 171 16.91 -11.92 7.60
N ARG A 172 17.53 -12.97 8.15
CA ARG A 172 17.11 -14.36 7.91
C ARG A 172 15.81 -14.69 8.62
N PHE A 173 15.63 -14.16 9.83
CA PHE A 173 14.35 -14.24 10.54
C PHE A 173 13.26 -13.51 9.76
N HIS A 174 13.53 -12.32 9.22
CA HIS A 174 12.58 -11.56 8.40
C HIS A 174 12.12 -12.39 7.19
N LEU A 175 13.07 -12.99 6.45
CA LEU A 175 12.76 -13.84 5.29
C LEU A 175 11.83 -15.01 5.66
N ARG A 176 12.11 -15.66 6.81
CA ARG A 176 11.26 -16.74 7.32
C ARG A 176 9.88 -16.26 7.73
N LEU A 177 9.82 -15.15 8.46
CA LEU A 177 8.56 -14.54 8.90
C LEU A 177 7.68 -14.20 7.69
N TYR A 178 8.28 -13.63 6.64
CA TYR A 178 7.59 -13.28 5.40
C TYR A 178 7.02 -14.52 4.69
N ARG A 179 7.85 -15.54 4.46
CA ARG A 179 7.41 -16.79 3.82
C ARG A 179 6.30 -17.48 4.62
N ALA A 180 6.49 -17.62 5.93
CA ALA A 180 5.49 -18.22 6.80
C ALA A 180 4.17 -17.44 6.77
N ALA A 181 4.23 -16.10 6.78
CA ALA A 181 3.03 -15.28 6.69
C ALA A 181 2.29 -15.47 5.36
N GLN A 182 2.98 -15.67 4.24
CA GLN A 182 2.33 -15.92 2.94
C GLN A 182 1.59 -17.26 2.87
N GLU A 183 1.89 -18.21 3.76
CA GLU A 183 1.19 -19.49 3.85
C GLU A 183 -0.09 -19.39 4.71
N GLU A 184 -0.29 -18.26 5.39
CA GLU A 184 -1.40 -18.06 6.32
C GLU A 184 -2.65 -17.49 5.62
N PRO A 185 -3.86 -17.94 6.01
CA PRO A 185 -5.10 -17.52 5.35
C PRO A 185 -5.44 -16.04 5.56
N TRP A 186 -4.87 -15.40 6.58
CA TRP A 186 -5.04 -13.97 6.88
C TRP A 186 -4.11 -13.06 6.07
N CYS A 187 -3.19 -13.64 5.30
CA CYS A 187 -2.28 -12.94 4.40
C CYS A 187 -2.67 -13.24 2.95
N CYS A 188 -3.55 -12.42 2.39
CA CYS A 188 -4.03 -12.65 1.04
C CYS A 188 -3.04 -12.09 0.02
N GLY A 189 -2.56 -12.95 -0.87
CA GLY A 189 -1.75 -12.56 -2.01
C GLY A 189 -2.59 -11.91 -3.10
N ARG A 190 -1.93 -11.30 -4.08
CA ARG A 190 -2.59 -10.66 -5.23
C ARG A 190 -3.58 -11.55 -5.97
N GLU A 191 -3.31 -12.84 -6.07
CA GLU A 191 -4.16 -13.81 -6.78
C GLU A 191 -5.47 -14.08 -6.03
N ASP A 192 -5.43 -13.99 -4.70
CA ASP A 192 -6.58 -14.22 -3.81
C ASP A 192 -7.43 -12.96 -3.61
N LEU A 193 -6.88 -11.79 -3.95
CA LEU A 193 -7.64 -10.56 -4.00
C LEU A 193 -8.60 -10.66 -5.19
N SER A 194 -9.80 -11.18 -4.92
CA SER A 194 -10.98 -10.89 -5.72
C SER A 194 -11.18 -9.38 -5.69
N LEU A 195 -10.56 -8.72 -6.66
CA LEU A 195 -10.70 -7.30 -6.93
C LEU A 195 -11.64 -7.15 -8.12
N PRO A 196 -12.98 -7.26 -7.95
CA PRO A 196 -13.93 -6.97 -9.02
C PRO A 196 -13.64 -5.59 -9.63
N GLY A 197 -12.97 -5.59 -10.79
CA GLY A 197 -12.51 -4.38 -11.46
C GLY A 197 -11.57 -3.48 -10.64
N ALA A 198 -10.92 -3.94 -9.57
CA ALA A 198 -10.44 -3.07 -8.48
C ALA A 198 -8.91 -2.82 -8.36
N ALA A 199 -8.11 -3.20 -9.34
CA ALA A 199 -6.72 -2.74 -9.44
C ALA A 199 -6.42 -2.26 -10.86
N LEU A 200 -6.47 -0.94 -11.06
CA LEU A 200 -5.78 -0.34 -12.22
C LEU A 200 -4.36 0.09 -11.82
N VAL A 201 -3.69 -0.66 -10.95
CA VAL A 201 -2.22 -0.51 -10.84
C VAL A 201 -1.64 -1.46 -11.85
N ASP A 202 -0.76 -0.95 -12.73
CA ASP A 202 0.01 -1.81 -13.61
C ASP A 202 0.77 -2.84 -12.75
N PRO A 203 0.44 -4.14 -12.88
CA PRO A 203 1.16 -5.24 -12.26
C PRO A 203 2.68 -5.13 -12.34
N ALA A 204 3.19 -4.57 -13.43
CA ALA A 204 4.61 -4.45 -13.69
C ALA A 204 5.31 -3.41 -12.81
N LEU A 205 4.58 -2.54 -12.11
CA LEU A 205 5.16 -1.55 -11.21
C LEU A 205 5.32 -2.07 -9.77
N LEU A 206 4.71 -3.21 -9.45
CA LEU A 206 4.73 -3.81 -8.13
C LEU A 206 5.56 -5.09 -8.12
N GLU A 207 6.32 -5.26 -7.05
CA GLU A 207 6.98 -6.51 -6.73
C GLU A 207 6.04 -7.42 -5.93
N ALA A 208 5.50 -6.89 -4.84
CA ALA A 208 4.60 -7.60 -3.95
C ALA A 208 3.36 -6.76 -3.64
N LEU A 209 2.24 -7.46 -3.49
CA LEU A 209 0.97 -6.92 -3.03
C LEU A 209 0.33 -7.96 -2.11
N LEU A 210 0.35 -7.69 -0.80
CA LEU A 210 -0.31 -8.53 0.21
C LEU A 210 -1.30 -7.68 1.01
N VAL A 211 -2.45 -8.28 1.34
CA VAL A 211 -3.35 -7.74 2.37
C VAL A 211 -3.15 -8.58 3.61
N VAL A 212 -2.69 -7.94 4.69
CA VAL A 212 -2.53 -8.57 6.00
C VAL A 212 -3.65 -8.09 6.89
N ARG A 213 -4.41 -9.02 7.47
CA ARG A 213 -5.39 -8.72 8.51
C ARG A 213 -5.58 -9.90 9.44
N VAL A 214 -5.06 -9.78 10.65
CA VAL A 214 -5.07 -10.85 11.65
C VAL A 214 -5.28 -10.24 13.04
N ASP A 215 -6.10 -10.87 13.86
CA ASP A 215 -6.26 -10.44 15.25
C ASP A 215 -4.96 -10.63 16.04
N HIS A 216 -4.78 -9.83 17.09
CA HIS A 216 -3.54 -9.86 17.86
C HIS A 216 -3.21 -11.21 18.50
N GLU A 217 -4.21 -11.99 18.90
CA GLU A 217 -3.99 -13.29 19.55
C GLU A 217 -3.46 -14.31 18.55
N ALA A 218 -4.13 -14.47 17.41
CA ALA A 218 -3.67 -15.32 16.33
C ALA A 218 -2.29 -14.90 15.81
N PHE A 219 -2.03 -13.59 15.71
CA PHE A 219 -0.71 -13.11 15.29
C PHE A 219 0.39 -13.40 16.31
N ALA A 220 0.08 -13.28 17.62
CA ALA A 220 1.03 -13.61 18.69
C ALA A 220 1.42 -15.10 18.65
N ASP A 221 0.45 -15.98 18.46
CA ASP A 221 0.67 -17.43 18.36
C ASP A 221 1.50 -17.77 17.12
N PHE A 222 1.17 -17.18 15.96
CA PHE A 222 1.93 -17.30 14.73
C PHE A 222 3.40 -16.87 14.94
N LEU A 223 3.62 -15.65 15.42
CA LEU A 223 4.97 -15.11 15.63
C LEU A 223 5.76 -15.97 16.62
N SER A 224 5.13 -16.41 17.71
CA SER A 224 5.73 -17.32 18.68
C SER A 224 6.13 -18.67 18.08
N GLY A 225 5.35 -19.18 17.12
CA GLY A 225 5.68 -20.36 16.33
C GLY A 225 6.92 -20.14 15.47
N VAL A 226 6.94 -19.06 14.69
CA VAL A 226 8.06 -18.70 13.80
C VAL A 226 9.36 -18.51 14.60
N VAL A 227 9.31 -17.76 15.71
CA VAL A 227 10.46 -17.53 16.61
C VAL A 227 11.02 -18.83 17.17
N ARG A 228 10.15 -19.75 17.63
CA ARG A 228 10.58 -21.03 18.18
C ARG A 228 11.26 -21.91 17.15
N THR A 229 10.73 -21.93 15.93
CA THR A 229 11.34 -22.66 14.80
C THR A 229 12.69 -22.05 14.43
N TYR A 230 12.77 -20.71 14.38
CA TYR A 230 14.02 -19.98 14.13
C TYR A 230 15.13 -20.32 15.12
N TYR A 231 14.89 -20.17 16.42
CA TYR A 231 15.90 -20.47 17.43
C TYR A 231 16.30 -21.95 17.46
N ARG A 232 15.37 -22.88 17.22
CA ARG A 232 15.71 -24.32 17.17
C ARG A 232 16.73 -24.62 16.07
N GLU A 233 16.57 -23.99 14.92
CA GLU A 233 17.45 -24.21 13.78
C GLU A 233 18.76 -23.43 13.89
N GLU A 234 18.73 -22.19 14.38
CA GLU A 234 19.94 -21.35 14.44
C GLU A 234 20.89 -21.73 15.58
N ILE A 235 20.37 -22.22 16.71
CA ILE A 235 21.20 -22.80 17.79
C ILE A 235 22.04 -23.99 17.27
N SER A 236 21.64 -24.62 16.17
CA SER A 236 22.38 -25.70 15.53
C SER A 236 23.61 -25.22 14.73
N HIS A 237 23.67 -23.94 14.36
CA HIS A 237 24.71 -23.37 13.48
C HIS A 237 25.67 -22.40 14.17
N GLY A 238 25.49 -22.14 15.47
CA GLY A 238 26.29 -21.19 16.25
C GLY A 238 25.80 -19.74 16.11
N PRO A 239 26.06 -18.87 17.09
CA PRO A 239 25.46 -17.53 17.13
C PRO A 239 26.05 -16.64 16.02
N SER A 240 25.29 -16.44 14.94
CA SER A 240 25.51 -15.37 13.99
C SER A 240 25.26 -14.03 14.69
N ARG A 241 26.28 -13.46 15.33
CA ARG A 241 26.19 -12.08 15.82
C ARG A 241 26.32 -11.13 14.64
N PHE A 242 25.19 -10.60 14.17
CA PHE A 242 25.21 -9.40 13.34
C PHE A 242 25.45 -8.16 14.22
N SER A 243 26.09 -7.15 13.65
CA SER A 243 26.34 -5.87 14.31
C SER A 243 25.01 -5.17 14.65
N ASP A 244 24.89 -4.64 15.87
CA ASP A 244 23.71 -3.90 16.37
C ASP A 244 23.33 -2.68 15.51
N ASP A 245 24.23 -2.21 14.63
CA ASP A 245 24.10 -0.97 13.86
C ASP A 245 23.28 -1.07 12.55
N ARG A 246 22.63 -2.20 12.25
CA ARG A 246 21.92 -2.37 10.96
C ARG A 246 20.43 -2.65 11.12
N TRP A 247 19.68 -1.65 11.57
CA TRP A 247 18.33 -1.50 11.01
C TRP A 247 18.52 -1.21 9.50
N LEU A 248 18.21 -2.19 8.65
CA LEU A 248 18.33 -2.13 7.18
C LEU A 248 17.40 -1.10 6.51
N LEU A 249 16.79 -0.21 7.28
CA LEU A 249 16.04 0.92 6.78
C LEU A 249 16.87 2.18 7.03
N PRO A 250 17.85 2.51 6.17
CA PRO A 250 18.45 3.83 6.18
C PRO A 250 17.31 4.82 6.00
N HIS A 251 17.14 5.75 6.96
CA HIS A 251 16.16 6.84 6.97
C HIS A 251 15.06 6.69 5.93
N THR A 252 13.93 6.06 6.29
CA THR A 252 12.74 6.04 5.44
C THR A 252 12.42 7.49 5.09
N ALA A 253 12.78 7.90 3.87
CA ALA A 253 12.32 9.15 3.30
C ALA A 253 10.80 9.18 3.44
N PRO A 254 10.18 10.37 3.62
CA PRO A 254 8.75 10.47 3.85
C PRO A 254 8.01 9.64 2.79
N ILE A 255 7.09 8.78 3.26
CA ILE A 255 6.24 7.79 2.54
C ILE A 255 5.80 8.21 1.12
N VAL A 256 5.70 9.53 0.90
CA VAL A 256 5.61 10.16 -0.40
C VAL A 256 6.57 9.57 -1.44
N GLU A 257 7.85 9.32 -1.13
CA GLU A 257 8.79 8.74 -2.11
C GLU A 257 8.52 7.25 -2.36
N GLN A 258 8.16 6.49 -1.34
CA GLN A 258 7.82 5.06 -1.45
C GLN A 258 6.52 4.83 -2.24
N LEU A 259 5.52 5.72 -2.10
CA LEU A 259 4.26 5.67 -2.84
C LEU A 259 4.28 6.46 -4.15
N SER A 260 5.35 7.22 -4.40
CA SER A 260 5.63 7.78 -5.71
C SER A 260 6.16 6.64 -6.57
N PHE A 261 5.27 5.91 -7.21
CA PHE A 261 5.69 5.20 -8.41
C PHE A 261 6.41 6.22 -9.29
N ALA A 262 7.67 5.92 -9.64
CA ALA A 262 8.39 6.73 -10.60
C ALA A 262 7.63 6.61 -11.92
N PHE A 263 6.66 7.50 -12.11
CA PHE A 263 5.91 7.60 -13.34
C PHE A 263 6.88 8.18 -14.36
N GLY A 264 7.65 7.29 -14.99
CA GLY A 264 8.38 7.58 -16.21
C GLY A 264 7.36 7.88 -17.31
N VAL A 265 6.82 9.10 -17.28
CA VAL A 265 6.09 9.63 -18.42
C VAL A 265 7.15 10.01 -19.44
N ALA A 266 7.44 9.06 -20.34
CA ALA A 266 8.21 9.30 -21.55
C ALA A 266 7.44 10.23 -22.50
#